data_AF-A0AAU1EHH6-F1
#
_entry.id   AF-A0AAU1EHH6-F1
#
_cell.length_a   1.000
_cell.length_b   1.000
_cell.length_c   1.000
_cell.angle_alpha   90.00
_cell.angle_beta   90.00
_cell.angle_gamma   90.00
#
_symmetry.space_group_name_H-M   'P 1'
#
loop_
_entity.id
_entity.type
_entity.pdbx_description
1 polymer ?
#
loop_
_entity_poly.entity_id
_entity_poly.type
_entity_poly.pdbx_seq_one_letter_code
_entity_poly.pdbx_strand_id
1 'polypeptide(L)'
;MSEQAVRPSELLAEGEVRLLRRALGEWGGPARCSDQLAFGMGFADAHDLLDQCDFLSRALADDDPIKPIDWARTLLATEIVFVSDLVGSGVEWQTTTGLSDEATLPVLRRIQRKLARTVSTYYGKRPAP
;
A
#
# COMPACT_ATOMS: atom_id res chain seq x y z
N MET A 1 -7.28 9.51 -21.12
CA MET A 1 -7.63 9.81 -19.71
C MET A 1 -6.75 8.92 -18.85
N SER A 2 -5.81 9.53 -18.16
CA SER A 2 -4.46 8.98 -18.10
C SER A 2 -4.31 7.75 -17.19
N GLU A 3 -4.16 6.58 -17.80
CA GLU A 3 -3.38 5.42 -17.28
C GLU A 3 -1.88 5.76 -17.08
N GLN A 4 -1.56 7.05 -17.03
CA GLN A 4 -0.20 7.53 -17.06
C GLN A 4 0.42 7.25 -15.71
N ALA A 5 1.48 6.45 -15.76
CA ALA A 5 2.26 6.16 -14.59
C ALA A 5 2.91 7.46 -14.06
N VAL A 6 2.89 7.64 -12.74
CA VAL A 6 3.41 8.83 -12.05
C VAL A 6 4.48 8.38 -11.07
N ARG A 7 5.59 9.12 -10.99
CA ARG A 7 6.69 8.77 -10.08
C ARG A 7 6.30 9.08 -8.63
N PRO A 8 6.77 8.28 -7.65
CA PRO A 8 6.58 8.54 -6.23
C PRO A 8 6.95 9.96 -5.80
N SER A 9 8.09 10.48 -6.25
CA SER A 9 8.62 11.80 -5.89
C SER A 9 7.77 12.98 -6.36
N GLU A 10 6.95 12.78 -7.41
CA GLU A 10 6.01 13.79 -7.90
C GLU A 10 4.78 13.95 -6.97
N LEU A 11 4.47 12.93 -6.16
CA LEU A 11 3.26 12.88 -5.33
C LEU A 11 3.56 12.90 -3.82
N LEU A 12 4.61 12.20 -3.40
CA LEU A 12 4.89 11.84 -2.02
C LEU A 12 6.25 12.35 -1.55
N ALA A 13 6.33 12.72 -0.28
CA ALA A 13 7.59 13.01 0.39
C ALA A 13 8.32 11.70 0.74
N GLU A 14 9.63 11.76 0.92
CA GLU A 14 10.46 10.58 1.21
C GLU A 14 9.98 9.78 2.42
N GLY A 15 9.53 10.45 3.49
CA GLY A 15 8.96 9.79 4.68
C GLY A 15 7.64 9.07 4.42
N GLU A 16 6.84 9.56 3.47
CA GLU A 16 5.58 8.94 3.04
C GLU A 16 5.87 7.70 2.18
N VAL A 17 6.85 7.78 1.28
CA VAL A 17 7.35 6.63 0.50
C VAL A 17 7.90 5.55 1.43
N ARG A 18 8.71 5.93 2.43
CA ARG A 18 9.23 4.99 3.44
C ARG A 18 8.11 4.26 4.19
N LEU A 19 7.04 4.97 4.55
CA LEU A 19 5.89 4.35 5.21
C LEU A 19 5.23 3.30 4.31
N LEU A 20 4.96 3.62 3.04
CA LEU A 20 4.37 2.65 2.10
C LEU A 20 5.24 1.41 1.92
N ARG A 21 6.56 1.59 1.76
CA ARG A 21 7.49 0.47 1.63
C ARG A 21 7.51 -0.41 2.89
N ARG A 22 7.50 0.21 4.07
CA ARG A 22 7.46 -0.53 5.33
C ARG A 22 6.17 -1.34 5.46
N ALA A 23 5.04 -0.76 5.07
CA ALA A 23 3.74 -1.42 5.06
C ALA A 23 3.68 -2.61 4.09
N LEU A 24 4.17 -2.45 2.86
CA LEU A 24 4.20 -3.55 1.88
C LEU A 24 5.03 -4.74 2.38
N GLY A 25 6.16 -4.48 3.05
CA GLY A 25 7.00 -5.53 3.62
C GLY A 25 6.34 -6.34 4.74
N GLU A 26 5.32 -5.81 5.41
CA GLU A 26 4.61 -6.52 6.49
C GLU A 26 3.74 -7.67 5.97
N TRP A 27 3.35 -7.66 4.69
CA TRP A 27 2.64 -8.78 4.07
C TRP A 27 3.49 -10.04 3.93
N GLY A 28 4.83 -9.90 3.86
CA GLY A 28 5.77 -11.02 3.96
C GLY A 28 6.11 -11.42 5.40
N GLY A 29 5.50 -10.76 6.40
CA GLY A 29 5.79 -10.92 7.82
C GLY A 29 4.57 -11.36 8.63
N PRO A 30 4.16 -10.61 9.68
CA PRO A 30 3.11 -11.03 10.60
C PRO A 30 1.70 -11.03 9.99
N ALA A 31 1.48 -10.26 8.93
CA ALA A 31 0.19 -10.18 8.28
C ALA A 31 -0.17 -11.50 7.58
N ARG A 32 -1.45 -11.84 7.59
CA ARG A 32 -1.96 -13.10 7.06
C ARG A 32 -3.02 -12.80 6.01
N CYS A 33 -2.63 -12.88 4.74
CA CYS A 33 -3.56 -12.69 3.64
C CYS A 33 -4.10 -14.03 3.14
N SER A 34 -5.42 -14.15 3.04
CA SER A 34 -6.04 -15.22 2.25
C SER A 34 -6.17 -14.80 0.78
N ASP A 35 -6.40 -15.77 -0.11
CA ASP A 35 -6.65 -15.49 -1.52
C ASP A 35 -7.86 -14.57 -1.73
N GLN A 36 -8.93 -14.72 -0.94
CA GLN A 36 -10.11 -13.86 -1.06
C GLN A 36 -9.81 -12.41 -0.66
N LEU A 37 -8.98 -12.21 0.37
CA LEU A 37 -8.58 -10.86 0.79
C LEU A 37 -7.65 -10.23 -0.25
N ALA A 38 -6.66 -10.98 -0.75
CA ALA A 38 -5.76 -10.52 -1.80
C ALA A 38 -6.55 -10.15 -3.08
N PHE A 39 -7.48 -11.01 -3.47
CA PHE A 39 -8.40 -10.76 -4.57
C PHE A 39 -9.20 -9.48 -4.35
N GLY A 40 -9.75 -9.27 -3.16
CA GLY A 40 -10.48 -8.06 -2.78
C GLY A 40 -9.62 -6.79 -2.87
N MET A 41 -8.33 -6.88 -2.57
CA MET A 41 -7.37 -5.78 -2.71
C MET A 41 -6.91 -5.54 -4.16
N GLY A 42 -7.29 -6.41 -5.09
CA GLY A 42 -6.99 -6.26 -6.51
C GLY A 42 -5.84 -7.12 -7.03
N PHE A 43 -5.32 -8.04 -6.23
CA PHE A 43 -4.33 -9.05 -6.63
C PHE A 43 -5.03 -10.30 -7.21
N ALA A 44 -4.28 -11.22 -7.79
CA ALA A 44 -4.83 -12.49 -8.27
C ALA A 44 -5.15 -13.44 -7.11
N ASP A 45 -4.21 -13.60 -6.18
CA ASP A 45 -4.25 -14.46 -5.00
C ASP A 45 -3.21 -13.98 -3.96
N ALA A 46 -3.04 -14.73 -2.85
CA ALA A 46 -2.09 -14.35 -1.82
C ALA A 46 -0.63 -14.40 -2.28
N HIS A 47 -0.29 -15.23 -3.27
CA HIS A 47 1.07 -15.33 -3.80
C HIS A 47 1.40 -14.12 -4.67
N ASP A 48 0.49 -13.75 -5.59
CA ASP A 48 0.61 -12.54 -6.41
C ASP A 48 0.71 -11.30 -5.52
N LEU A 49 -0.03 -11.24 -4.41
CA LEU A 49 0.14 -10.13 -3.45
C LEU A 49 1.58 -9.97 -2.95
N LEU A 50 2.27 -11.06 -2.60
CA LEU A 50 3.65 -11.00 -2.12
C LEU A 50 4.59 -10.52 -3.22
N ASP A 51 4.47 -11.09 -4.42
CA ASP A 51 5.28 -10.72 -5.58
C ASP A 51 5.09 -9.25 -5.96
N GLN A 52 3.83 -8.78 -5.96
CA GLN A 52 3.52 -7.38 -6.23
C GLN A 52 3.97 -6.45 -5.11
N CYS A 53 3.88 -6.83 -3.83
CA CYS A 53 4.40 -6.03 -2.73
C CYS A 53 5.92 -5.81 -2.88
N ASP A 54 6.64 -6.86 -3.26
CA ASP A 54 8.06 -6.82 -3.55
C ASP A 54 8.38 -5.90 -4.74
N PHE A 55 7.64 -6.06 -5.85
CA PHE A 55 7.80 -5.22 -7.04
C PHE A 55 7.52 -3.74 -6.73
N LEU A 56 6.38 -3.44 -6.09
CA LEU A 56 5.97 -2.09 -5.75
C LEU A 56 6.87 -1.43 -4.72
N SER A 57 7.42 -2.20 -3.77
CA SER A 57 8.41 -1.69 -2.81
C SER A 57 9.70 -1.24 -3.51
N ARG A 58 10.13 -1.95 -4.57
CA ARG A 58 11.27 -1.54 -5.42
C ARG A 58 10.92 -0.31 -6.26
N ALA A 59 9.78 -0.31 -6.94
CA ALA A 59 9.33 0.85 -7.72
C ALA A 59 9.23 2.14 -6.87
N LEU A 60 8.75 2.03 -5.64
CA LEU A 60 8.74 3.11 -4.66
C LEU A 60 10.16 3.55 -4.24
N ALA A 61 11.10 2.62 -4.13
CA ALA A 61 12.48 2.91 -3.76
C ALA A 61 13.25 3.62 -4.87
N ASP A 62 13.06 3.16 -6.10
CA ASP A 62 13.82 3.57 -7.29
C ASP A 62 13.18 4.77 -8.00
N ASP A 63 12.07 5.29 -7.47
CA ASP A 63 11.27 6.39 -8.04
C ASP A 63 10.75 6.07 -9.46
N ASP A 64 10.41 4.80 -9.69
CA ASP A 64 9.86 4.34 -10.96
C ASP A 64 8.41 4.81 -11.14
N PRO A 65 7.95 5.11 -12.37
CA PRO A 65 6.56 5.45 -12.62
C PRO A 65 5.59 4.31 -12.22
N ILE A 66 4.65 4.60 -11.33
CA ILE A 66 3.62 3.63 -10.86
C ILE A 66 2.26 3.97 -11.48
N LYS A 67 1.55 2.94 -11.97
CA LYS A 67 0.22 3.08 -12.57
C LYS A 67 -0.85 3.38 -11.52
N PRO A 68 -1.96 4.06 -11.88
CA PRO A 68 -3.06 4.35 -10.96
C PRO A 68 -3.63 3.13 -10.22
N ILE A 69 -3.75 1.98 -10.90
CA ILE A 69 -4.20 0.72 -10.29
C ILE A 69 -3.28 0.25 -9.17
N ASP A 70 -1.98 0.36 -9.39
CA ASP A 70 -0.95 -0.09 -8.45
C ASP A 70 -0.81 0.89 -7.27
N TRP A 71 -1.05 2.18 -7.49
CA TRP A 71 -1.24 3.13 -6.40
C TRP A 71 -2.44 2.77 -5.52
N ALA A 72 -3.56 2.35 -6.12
CA ALA A 72 -4.76 1.94 -5.38
C ALA A 72 -4.50 0.65 -4.58
N ARG A 73 -3.85 -0.36 -5.19
CA ARG A 73 -3.41 -1.58 -4.50
C ARG A 73 -2.49 -1.27 -3.33
N THR A 74 -1.47 -0.44 -3.55
CA THR A 74 -0.50 -0.01 -2.52
C THR A 74 -1.20 0.67 -1.34
N LEU A 75 -2.11 1.60 -1.63
CA LEU A 75 -2.84 2.34 -0.62
C LEU A 75 -3.74 1.41 0.21
N LEU A 76 -4.54 0.57 -0.44
CA LEU A 76 -5.46 -0.34 0.23
C LEU A 76 -4.72 -1.40 1.05
N ALA A 77 -3.65 -1.97 0.51
CA ALA A 77 -2.78 -2.91 1.21
C ALA A 77 -2.14 -2.26 2.46
N THR A 78 -1.72 -0.99 2.35
CA THR A 78 -1.17 -0.23 3.49
C THR A 78 -2.23 0.01 4.57
N GLU A 79 -3.44 0.41 4.18
CA GLU A 79 -4.53 0.69 5.12
C GLU A 79 -4.92 -0.55 5.92
N ILE A 80 -5.01 -1.70 5.26
CA ILE A 80 -5.39 -2.96 5.91
C ILE A 80 -4.25 -3.47 6.79
N VAL A 81 -3.02 -3.51 6.28
CA VAL A 81 -1.89 -4.08 7.03
C VAL A 81 -1.54 -3.27 8.27
N PHE A 82 -1.71 -1.94 8.21
CA PHE A 82 -1.47 -1.07 9.36
C PHE A 82 -2.52 -1.30 10.46
N VAL A 83 -3.81 -1.24 10.14
CA VAL A 83 -4.86 -1.09 11.15
C VAL A 83 -5.42 -2.42 11.65
N SER A 84 -5.40 -3.48 10.84
CA SER A 84 -6.14 -4.69 11.16
C SER A 84 -5.35 -5.67 12.03
N ASP A 85 -5.86 -5.97 13.23
CA ASP A 85 -5.37 -7.11 14.04
C ASP A 85 -5.78 -8.47 13.48
N LEU A 86 -6.80 -8.52 12.62
CA LEU A 86 -7.36 -9.77 12.12
C LEU A 86 -6.52 -10.34 10.98
N VAL A 87 -6.05 -9.47 10.08
CA VAL A 87 -5.36 -9.86 8.84
C VAL A 87 -4.07 -9.08 8.58
N GLY A 88 -3.89 -7.94 9.24
CA GLY A 88 -2.70 -7.09 9.11
C GLY A 88 -1.72 -7.30 10.26
N SER A 89 -0.81 -6.33 10.43
CA SER A 89 0.11 -6.27 11.56
C SER A 89 -0.58 -5.76 12.82
N GLY A 90 -1.47 -4.76 12.72
CA GLY A 90 -2.26 -4.27 13.86
C GLY A 90 -1.40 -4.00 15.10
N VAL A 91 -1.65 -4.69 16.22
CA VAL A 91 -0.85 -4.63 17.45
C VAL A 91 0.65 -4.91 17.27
N GLU A 92 1.03 -5.70 16.28
CA GLU A 92 2.42 -6.00 15.95
C GLU A 92 3.10 -4.87 15.17
N TRP A 93 2.34 -3.91 14.62
CA TRP A 93 2.86 -2.84 13.77
C TRP A 93 4.01 -2.08 14.43
N GLN A 94 3.85 -1.63 15.68
CA GLN A 94 4.93 -0.91 16.36
C GLN A 94 6.14 -1.81 16.63
N THR A 95 5.91 -3.09 16.96
CA THR A 95 6.97 -4.04 17.27
C THR A 95 7.81 -4.37 16.03
N THR A 96 7.16 -4.61 14.90
CA THR A 96 7.85 -4.98 13.66
C THR A 96 8.41 -3.74 12.97
N THR A 97 7.67 -2.64 12.91
CA THR A 97 8.07 -1.46 12.12
C THR A 97 8.82 -0.38 12.90
N GLY A 98 8.69 -0.36 14.23
CA GLY A 98 9.16 0.74 15.08
C GLY A 98 8.33 2.02 14.98
N LEU A 99 7.21 2.02 14.23
CA LEU A 99 6.32 3.15 14.05
C LEU A 99 5.09 3.01 14.95
N SER A 100 4.79 4.02 15.78
CA SER A 100 3.56 4.02 16.57
C SER A 100 2.34 4.42 15.71
N ASP A 101 1.15 4.12 16.20
CA ASP A 101 -0.11 4.53 15.56
C ASP A 101 -0.22 6.06 15.47
N GLU A 102 0.16 6.77 16.52
CA GLU A 102 0.12 8.25 16.58
C GLU A 102 1.07 8.88 15.56
N ALA A 103 2.20 8.22 15.28
CA ALA A 103 3.13 8.64 14.24
C ALA A 103 2.64 8.26 12.83
N THR A 104 2.04 7.08 12.69
CA THR A 104 1.66 6.49 11.40
C THR A 104 0.41 7.12 10.81
N LEU A 105 -0.65 7.28 11.62
CA LEU A 105 -1.96 7.70 11.15
C LEU A 105 -1.95 9.09 10.46
N PRO A 106 -1.28 10.13 10.99
CA PRO A 106 -1.21 11.43 10.31
C PRO A 106 -0.50 11.36 8.95
N VAL A 107 0.52 10.51 8.83
CA VAL A 107 1.27 10.29 7.58
C VAL A 107 0.36 9.60 6.56
N LEU A 108 -0.34 8.53 6.97
CA LEU A 108 -1.28 7.81 6.10
C LEU A 108 -2.38 8.74 5.59
N ARG A 109 -2.95 9.60 6.44
CA ARG A 109 -3.94 10.61 6.01
C ARG A 109 -3.38 11.61 4.99
N ARG A 110 -2.09 11.98 5.08
CA ARG A 110 -1.46 12.83 4.05
C ARG A 110 -1.30 12.09 2.73
N ILE A 111 -0.88 10.83 2.75
CA ILE A 111 -0.75 9.98 1.56
C ILE A 111 -2.11 9.86 0.86
N GLN A 112 -3.17 9.50 1.59
CA GLN A 112 -4.53 9.40 1.04
C GLN A 112 -4.97 10.67 0.32
N ARG A 113 -4.72 11.86 0.91
CA ARG A 113 -5.05 13.14 0.27
C ARG A 113 -4.24 13.41 -0.99
N LYS A 114 -2.95 13.07 -0.98
CA LYS A 114 -2.05 13.26 -2.14
C LYS A 114 -2.38 12.32 -3.29
N LEU A 115 -2.73 11.07 -2.99
CA LEU A 115 -3.11 10.07 -3.97
C LEU A 115 -4.57 10.20 -4.45
N ALA A 116 -5.40 11.01 -3.77
CA ALA A 116 -6.84 11.04 -4.00
C ALA A 116 -7.25 11.18 -5.47
N ARG A 117 -6.57 12.04 -6.24
CA ARG A 117 -6.84 12.20 -7.68
C ARG A 117 -6.43 10.95 -8.46
N THR A 118 -5.24 10.44 -8.20
CA THR A 118 -4.66 9.25 -8.84
C THR A 118 -5.53 8.01 -8.66
N VAL A 119 -6.08 7.80 -7.46
CA VAL A 119 -6.83 6.57 -7.14
C VAL A 119 -8.35 6.72 -7.19
N SER A 120 -8.88 7.92 -7.47
CA SER A 120 -10.32 8.24 -7.39
C SER A 120 -11.24 7.26 -8.13
N THR A 121 -10.82 6.74 -9.29
CA THR A 121 -11.59 5.76 -10.08
C THR A 121 -11.84 4.44 -9.36
N TYR A 122 -11.00 4.09 -8.38
CA TYR A 122 -11.04 2.85 -7.61
C TYR A 122 -11.77 3.00 -6.27
N TYR A 123 -12.30 4.17 -5.92
CA TYR A 123 -13.04 4.35 -4.67
C TYR A 123 -14.28 3.44 -4.62
N GLY A 124 -14.33 2.60 -3.58
CA GLY A 124 -15.37 1.59 -3.40
C GLY A 124 -15.37 0.47 -4.44
N LYS A 125 -14.31 0.34 -5.23
CA LYS A 125 -14.18 -0.65 -6.31
C LYS A 125 -12.88 -1.43 -6.15
N ARG A 126 -12.88 -2.65 -6.67
CA ARG A 126 -11.70 -3.50 -6.72
C ARG A 126 -10.64 -2.87 -7.67
N PRO A 127 -9.37 -2.71 -7.23
CA PRO A 127 -8.27 -2.28 -8.09
C PRO A 127 -7.84 -3.38 -9.05
N ALA A 128 -8.63 -3.61 -10.10
CA ALA A 128 -8.39 -4.63 -11.11
C ALA A 128 -8.30 -3.99 -12.51
N PRO A 129 -7.53 -4.59 -13.44
CA PRO A 129 -7.51 -4.20 -14.85
C PRO A 129 -8.91 -4.25 -15.50
#